data_AF-A0A0D7P3Q6-F1
#
_entry.id   AF-A0A0D7P3Q6-F1
#
_cell.length_a   1.000
_cell.length_b   1.000
_cell.length_c   1.000
_cell.angle_alpha   90.00
_cell.angle_beta   90.00
_cell.angle_gamma   90.00
#
_symmetry.space_group_name_H-M   'P 1'
#
loop_
_entity.id
_entity.type
_entity.pdbx_description
1 polymer ?
#
loop_
_entity_poly.entity_id
_entity_poly.type
_entity_poly.pdbx_seq_one_letter_code
_entity_poly.pdbx_strand_id
1 'polypeptide(L)'
;MIVNRFGKRERDGKGLAYLIERALDADIPVVIAVSRKSFADWITFAGGMSVKLACDRQALDSWWRRVSLRNAAQIAPDHVTVCEVFK
;
A
#
# COMPACT_ATOMS: atom_id res chain seq x y z
N MET A 1 0.41 -0.35 -5.19
CA MET A 1 -0.58 0.75 -5.12
C MET A 1 -0.12 1.82 -4.14
N ILE A 2 -0.35 3.11 -4.46
CA ILE A 2 -0.04 4.23 -3.56
C ILE A 2 -1.36 4.92 -3.16
N VAL A 3 -1.59 5.07 -1.86
CA VAL A 3 -2.76 5.75 -1.30
C VAL A 3 -2.30 7.01 -0.57
N ASN A 4 -2.86 8.16 -0.96
CA ASN A 4 -2.42 9.46 -0.48
C ASN A 4 -2.64 9.63 1.04
N ARG A 5 -3.78 9.20 1.59
CA ARG A 5 -4.05 9.36 3.04
C ARG A 5 -5.08 8.38 3.58
N PHE A 6 -4.79 7.78 4.74
CA PHE A 6 -5.80 7.08 5.55
C PHE A 6 -6.59 8.08 6.41
N GLY A 7 -7.85 8.33 6.04
CA GLY A 7 -8.73 9.31 6.64
C GLY A 7 -9.87 8.69 7.46
N LYS A 8 -10.81 9.55 7.88
CA LYS A 8 -11.99 9.14 8.64
C LYS A 8 -12.89 8.20 7.84
N ARG A 9 -13.03 8.44 6.52
CA ARG A 9 -13.87 7.63 5.64
C ARG A 9 -13.33 6.21 5.49
N GLU A 10 -12.02 6.06 5.37
CA GLU A 10 -11.34 4.78 5.26
C GLU A 10 -11.42 3.98 6.57
N ARG A 11 -11.32 4.65 7.73
CA ARG A 11 -11.57 4.03 9.04
C ARG A 11 -12.97 3.42 9.14
N ASP A 12 -13.99 4.12 8.62
CA ASP A 12 -15.38 3.64 8.62
C ASP A 12 -15.65 2.56 7.54
N GLY A 13 -14.61 1.99 6.92
CA GLY A 13 -14.73 0.96 5.87
C GLY A 13 -15.25 1.50 4.53
N LYS A 14 -15.23 2.82 4.33
CA LYS A 14 -15.70 3.49 3.11
C LYS A 14 -14.51 4.03 2.29
N GLY A 15 -14.79 4.51 1.08
CA GLY A 15 -13.76 5.11 0.23
C GLY A 15 -12.77 4.06 -0.29
N LEU A 16 -11.48 4.25 -0.02
CA LEU A 16 -10.42 3.37 -0.54
C LEU A 16 -10.19 2.10 0.30
N ALA A 17 -10.87 1.94 1.44
CA ALA A 17 -10.72 0.77 2.32
C ALA A 17 -10.88 -0.56 1.56
N TYR A 18 -11.96 -0.69 0.78
CA TYR A 18 -12.21 -1.88 -0.05
C TYR A 18 -11.11 -2.12 -1.10
N LEU A 19 -10.54 -1.06 -1.69
CA LEU A 19 -9.44 -1.22 -2.64
C LEU A 19 -8.14 -1.64 -1.94
N ILE A 20 -7.92 -1.20 -0.70
CA ILE A 20 -6.78 -1.65 0.10
C ILE A 20 -6.94 -3.13 0.40
N GLU A 21 -8.10 -3.59 0.84
CA GLU A 21 -8.37 -5.01 1.07
C GLU A 21 -8.11 -5.84 -0.19
N ARG A 22 -8.69 -5.44 -1.34
CA ARG A 22 -8.46 -6.16 -2.60
C ARG A 22 -7.00 -6.16 -3.06
N ALA A 23 -6.27 -5.08 -2.82
CA ALA A 23 -4.85 -5.03 -3.15
C ALA A 23 -4.06 -5.99 -2.25
N LEU A 24 -4.39 -6.08 -0.97
CA LEU A 24 -3.78 -7.04 -0.05
C LEU A 24 -4.10 -8.49 -0.43
N ASP A 25 -5.35 -8.80 -0.78
CA ASP A 25 -5.77 -10.12 -1.29
C ASP A 25 -5.04 -10.51 -2.59
N ALA A 26 -4.71 -9.53 -3.43
CA ALA A 26 -3.98 -9.72 -4.69
C ALA A 26 -2.44 -9.69 -4.53
N ASP A 27 -1.92 -9.70 -3.30
CA ASP A 27 -0.48 -9.55 -2.99
C ASP A 27 0.16 -8.29 -3.61
N ILE A 28 -0.64 -7.25 -3.85
CA ILE A 28 -0.14 -5.98 -4.40
C ILE A 28 0.43 -5.14 -3.25
N PRO A 29 1.71 -4.74 -3.28
CA PRO A 29 2.29 -3.89 -2.24
C PRO A 29 1.58 -2.54 -2.16
N VAL A 30 1.15 -2.16 -0.96
CA VAL A 30 0.43 -0.90 -0.71
C VAL A 30 1.27 0.04 0.15
N VAL A 31 1.43 1.30 -0.30
CA VAL A 31 1.98 2.40 0.50
C VAL A 31 0.87 3.36 0.85
N ILE A 32 0.71 3.69 2.14
CA ILE A 32 -0.31 4.64 2.60
C ILE A 32 0.32 5.66 3.55
N ALA A 33 0.04 6.94 3.33
CA ALA A 33 0.39 7.95 4.33
C ALA A 33 -0.65 7.96 5.45
N VAL A 34 -0.19 7.73 6.69
CA VAL A 34 -1.06 7.68 7.87
C VAL A 34 -0.69 8.81 8.82
N SER A 35 -1.67 9.66 9.16
CA SER A 35 -1.44 10.70 10.17
C SER A 35 -1.26 10.08 11.55
N ARG A 36 -0.44 10.69 12.42
CA ARG A 36 -0.20 10.17 13.79
C ARG A 36 -1.49 9.89 14.58
N LYS A 37 -2.52 10.73 14.40
CA LYS A 37 -3.82 10.60 15.07
C LYS A 37 -4.62 9.37 14.60
N SER A 38 -4.41 8.93 13.36
CA SER A 38 -5.11 7.77 12.78
C SER A 38 -4.24 6.51 12.78
N PHE A 39 -3.05 6.55 13.40
CA PHE A 39 -2.11 5.43 13.35
C PHE A 39 -2.62 4.21 14.12
N ALA A 40 -3.24 4.42 15.28
CA ALA A 40 -3.85 3.33 16.05
C ALA A 40 -4.94 2.61 15.24
N ASP A 41 -5.82 3.38 14.58
CA ASP A 41 -6.88 2.82 13.74
C ASP A 41 -6.32 2.06 12.54
N TRP A 42 -5.25 2.58 11.93
CA TRP A 42 -4.57 1.89 10.84
C TRP A 42 -3.99 0.55 11.28
N ILE A 43 -3.37 0.48 12.46
CA ILE A 43 -2.83 -0.78 13.00
C ILE A 43 -3.96 -1.79 13.22
N THR A 44 -5.10 -1.36 13.75
CA THR A 44 -6.29 -2.22 13.89
C THR A 44 -6.81 -2.68 12.53
N PHE A 45 -6.93 -1.77 11.56
CA PHE A 45 -7.40 -2.09 10.20
C PHE A 45 -6.48 -3.10 9.47
N ALA A 46 -5.16 -2.90 9.55
CA ALA A 46 -4.18 -3.77 8.91
C ALA A 46 -3.92 -5.08 9.69
N GLY A 47 -4.62 -5.33 10.80
CA GLY A 47 -4.41 -6.51 11.64
C GLY A 47 -2.98 -6.59 12.21
N GLY A 48 -2.33 -5.45 12.43
CA GLY A 48 -0.92 -5.39 12.86
C GLY A 48 0.11 -5.70 11.78
N MET A 49 -0.30 -6.07 10.56
CA MET A 49 0.59 -6.45 9.46
C MET A 49 1.02 -5.22 8.63
N SER A 50 1.70 -4.26 9.26
CA SER A 50 2.22 -3.10 8.56
C SER A 50 3.64 -2.73 8.99
N VAL A 51 4.44 -2.27 8.04
CA VAL A 51 5.79 -1.75 8.30
C VAL A 51 5.71 -0.23 8.30
N LYS A 52 6.15 0.38 9.40
CA LYS A 52 6.28 1.84 9.46
C LYS A 52 7.53 2.27 8.71
N LEU A 53 7.35 3.15 7.74
CA LEU A 53 8.46 3.77 7.01
C LEU A 53 8.74 5.17 7.57
N ALA A 54 10.01 5.54 7.57
CA ALA A 54 10.40 6.93 7.78
C ALA A 54 9.96 7.78 6.58
N CYS A 55 9.67 9.06 6.82
CA CYS A 55 9.26 10.00 5.77
C CYS A 55 10.47 10.54 4.99
N ASP A 56 11.27 9.63 4.43
CA ASP A 56 12.41 9.96 3.60
C ASP A 56 12.47 9.04 2.38
N ARG A 57 13.17 9.53 1.35
CA ARG A 57 13.22 8.85 0.05
C ARG A 57 13.94 7.50 0.13
N GLN A 58 15.01 7.40 0.92
CA GLN A 58 15.85 6.22 1.01
C GLN A 58 15.10 5.05 1.67
N ALA A 59 14.31 5.33 2.70
CA ALA A 59 13.45 4.34 3.35
C ALA A 59 12.41 3.79 2.37
N LEU A 60 11.79 4.67 1.56
CA LEU A 60 10.81 4.27 0.55
C LEU A 60 11.44 3.40 -0.55
N ASP A 61 12.57 3.82 -1.12
CA ASP A 61 13.26 3.07 -2.18
C ASP A 61 13.77 1.71 -1.66
N SER A 62 14.21 1.65 -0.41
CA SER A 62 14.65 0.39 0.22
C SER A 62 13.50 -0.56 0.49
N TRP A 63 12.34 -0.04 0.90
CA TRP A 63 11.12 -0.82 1.03
C TRP A 63 10.66 -1.35 -0.32
N TRP A 64 10.59 -0.49 -1.34
CA TRP A 64 10.15 -0.86 -2.68
C TRP A 64 11.01 -1.99 -3.25
N ARG A 65 12.35 -1.86 -3.22
CA ARG A 65 13.25 -2.94 -3.66
C ARG A 65 12.98 -4.28 -2.98
N ARG A 66 12.69 -4.29 -1.67
CA ARG A 66 12.40 -5.53 -0.92
C ARG A 66 11.09 -6.18 -1.36
N VAL A 67 10.04 -5.39 -1.60
CA VAL A 67 8.72 -5.93 -1.98
C VAL A 67 8.64 -6.25 -3.46
N SER A 68 9.28 -5.47 -4.33
CA SER A 68 9.29 -5.72 -5.78
C SER A 68 10.06 -6.98 -6.15
N LEU A 69 11.14 -7.32 -5.44
CA LEU A 69 11.87 -8.57 -5.68
C LEU A 69 11.05 -9.81 -5.32
N ARG A 70 10.21 -9.73 -4.28
CA ARG A 70 9.25 -10.79 -3.93
C ARG A 70 8.14 -10.88 -4.96
N ASN A 71 7.60 -9.74 -5.35
CA ASN A 71 6.48 -9.69 -6.28
C ASN A 71 6.89 -10.05 -7.72
N ALA A 72 8.11 -9.74 -8.16
CA ALA A 72 8.63 -10.15 -9.47
C ALA A 72 8.75 -11.69 -9.61
N ALA A 73 8.89 -12.42 -8.51
CA ALA A 73 8.83 -13.88 -8.53
C ALA A 73 7.40 -14.43 -8.65
N GLN A 74 6.38 -13.62 -8.36
CA GLN A 74 4.96 -14.00 -8.40
C GLN A 74 4.20 -13.40 -9.61
N ILE A 75 4.65 -12.27 -10.14
CA ILE A 75 4.11 -11.61 -11.34
C ILE A 75 4.78 -12.21 -12.59
N ALA A 76 4.46 -13.46 -12.92
CA ALA A 76 4.47 -13.89 -14.31
C ALA A 76 3.28 -13.21 -15.05
N PRO A 77 3.36 -12.95 -16.36
CA PRO A 77 2.79 -11.75 -16.96
C PRO A 77 1.29 -11.89 -17.27
N ASP A 78 0.42 -11.33 -16.42
CA ASP A 78 -0.97 -11.05 -16.84
C ASP A 78 -1.52 -9.68 -16.38
N HIS A 79 -0.74 -8.90 -15.64
CA HIS A 79 -1.14 -7.57 -15.17
C HIS A 79 -0.24 -6.48 -15.76
N VAL A 80 -0.72 -5.90 -16.85
CA VAL A 80 -0.20 -4.65 -17.41
C VAL A 80 -0.49 -3.51 -16.43
N THR A 81 0.55 -2.98 -15.81
CA THR A 81 0.45 -1.74 -15.03
C THR A 81 0.21 -0.54 -15.95
N VAL A 82 -0.82 0.25 -15.64
CA VAL A 82 -1.25 1.49 -16.33
C VAL A 82 -0.24 2.65 -16.12
N CYS A 83 1.05 2.39 -16.28
CA CYS A 83 2.08 3.42 -16.41
C CYS A 83 2.65 3.51 -17.83
N GLU A 84 2.28 2.61 -18.74
CA GLU A 84 2.81 2.59 -20.11
C GLU A 84 1.85 3.13 -21.19
N VAL A 85 0.61 3.51 -20.84
CA VAL A 85 -0.42 3.85 -21.85
C VAL A 85 -0.44 5.34 -22.25
N PHE A 86 0.34 6.21 -21.62
CA PHE A 86 0.41 7.62 -22.02
C PHE A 86 1.87 8.09 -22.12
N LYS A 87 2.52 7.72 -23.22
CA LYS A 87 3.65 8.47 -23.78
C LYS A 87 3.26 8.99 -25.16
#